data_AF-A0A1M4E7L2-F1
#
_entry.id   AF-A0A1M4E7L2-F1
#
_cell.length_a   1.000
_cell.length_b   1.000
_cell.length_c   1.000
_cell.angle_alpha   90.00
_cell.angle_beta   90.00
_cell.angle_gamma   90.00
#
_symmetry.space_group_name_H-M   'P 1'
#
loop_
_entity.id
_entity.type
_entity.pdbx_description
1 polymer ?
#
loop_
_entity_poly.entity_id
_entity_poly.type
_entity_poly.pdbx_seq_one_letter_code
_entity_poly.pdbx_strand_id
1 'polypeptide(L)' 'MMTTTELAQVLFVTTLQPSDELSPCQIREAVDERLCACGGDPSRCAALVAQEAGDHPETFVRRMRWALDAVADAYALAAA' A
#
# COMPACT_ATOMS: atom_id res chain seq x y z
N MET A 1 -7.52 -9.62 -10.56
CA MET A 1 -6.11 -9.19 -10.51
C MET A 1 -6.13 -7.77 -9.99
N MET A 2 -5.51 -7.50 -8.85
CA MET A 2 -5.47 -6.14 -8.29
C MET A 2 -4.48 -5.28 -9.07
N THR A 3 -4.80 -4.01 -9.22
CA THR A 3 -3.93 -2.99 -9.80
C THR A 3 -2.87 -2.55 -8.79
N THR A 4 -1.76 -1.97 -9.27
CA THR A 4 -0.74 -1.36 -8.42
C THR A 4 -1.35 -0.30 -7.49
N THR A 5 -2.34 0.47 -7.96
CA THR A 5 -3.02 1.48 -7.14
C THR A 5 -3.87 0.88 -6.03
N GLU A 6 -4.56 -0.24 -6.27
CA GLU A 6 -5.31 -0.93 -5.21
C GLU A 6 -4.37 -1.51 -4.14
N LEU A 7 -3.29 -2.17 -4.58
CA LEU A 7 -2.26 -2.70 -3.68
C LEU A 7 -1.57 -1.59 -2.88
N ALA A 8 -1.27 -0.45 -3.52
CA ALA A 8 -0.67 0.70 -2.86
C ALA A 8 -1.61 1.33 -1.82
N GLN A 9 -2.92 1.39 -2.08
CA GLN A 9 -3.89 1.84 -1.08
C GLN A 9 -3.94 0.91 0.15
N VAL A 10 -3.82 -0.40 -0.07
CA VAL A 10 -3.73 -1.39 1.02
C VAL A 10 -2.45 -1.20 1.82
N LEU A 11 -1.30 -1.05 1.16
CA LEU A 11 -0.02 -0.79 1.83
C LEU A 11 -0.03 0.56 2.58
N PHE A 12 -0.64 1.59 2.00
CA PHE A 12 -0.72 2.94 2.58
C PHE A 12 -1.35 2.94 3.97
N VAL A 13 -2.38 2.11 4.20
CA VAL A 13 -3.08 2.04 5.50
C VAL A 13 -2.41 1.13 6.54
N THR A 14 -1.27 0.53 6.21
CA THR A 14 -0.42 -0.18 7.18
C THR A 14 0.40 0.81 8.00
N THR A 15 1.15 0.34 9.00
CA THR A 15 2.11 1.16 9.76
C THR A 15 3.50 1.19 9.13
N LEU A 16 3.71 0.47 8.02
CA LEU A 16 5.01 0.39 7.36
C LEU A 16 5.42 1.74 6.77
N GLN A 17 6.73 1.96 6.69
CA GLN A 17 7.36 3.17 6.20
C GLN A 17 8.67 2.88 5.44
N PRO A 18 9.14 3.81 4.59
CA PRO A 18 10.35 3.61 3.80
C PRO A 18 11.62 3.27 4.60
N SER A 19 11.71 3.69 5.86
CA SER A 19 12.87 3.45 6.72
C SER A 19 12.96 2.04 7.30
N ASP A 20 11.94 1.21 7.12
CA ASP A 20 11.88 -0.13 7.72
C ASP A 20 12.74 -1.17 6.96
N GLU A 21 13.48 -0.76 5.92
CA GLU A 21 14.38 -1.61 5.10
C GLU A 21 13.70 -2.92 4.62
N LEU A 22 12.48 -2.79 4.10
CA LEU A 22 11.62 -3.92 3.78
C LEU A 22 12.04 -4.64 2.50
N SER A 23 12.02 -5.97 2.54
CA SER A 23 12.13 -6.81 1.35
C SER A 23 10.82 -6.87 0.57
N PRO A 24 10.86 -7.18 -0.75
CA PRO A 24 9.67 -7.46 -1.56
C PRO A 24 8.71 -8.50 -0.97
N CYS A 25 9.22 -9.49 -0.22
CA CYS A 25 8.37 -10.52 0.41
C CYS A 25 7.55 -9.92 1.56
N GLN A 26 8.20 -9.14 2.43
CA GLN A 26 7.55 -8.48 3.56
C GLN A 26 6.47 -7.49 3.11
N ILE A 27 6.68 -6.79 1.99
CA ILE A 27 5.64 -5.91 1.42
C ILE A 27 4.42 -6.72 0.97
N ARG A 28 4.62 -7.83 0.25
CA ARG A 28 3.53 -8.69 -0.20
C ARG A 28 2.77 -9.30 0.98
N GLU A 29 3.48 -9.78 2.00
CA GLU A 29 2.88 -10.31 3.23
C GLU A 29 2.04 -9.26 3.96
N ALA A 30 2.55 -8.03 4.11
CA ALA A 30 1.81 -6.96 4.77
C ALA A 30 0.55 -6.54 3.99
N VAL A 31 0.63 -6.52 2.65
CA VAL A 31 -0.53 -6.27 1.79
C VAL A 31 -1.56 -7.40 1.95
N ASP A 32 -1.14 -8.66 1.93
CA ASP A 32 -2.02 -9.80 2.09
C ASP A 32 -2.68 -9.83 3.48
N GLU A 33 -1.92 -9.56 4.55
CA GLU A 33 -2.43 -9.48 5.91
C GLU A 33 -3.48 -8.37 6.03
N ARG A 34 -3.17 -7.17 5.50
CA ARG A 34 -4.10 -6.04 5.55
C ARG A 34 -5.34 -6.30 4.71
N LEU A 35 -5.20 -6.90 3.55
CA LEU A 35 -6.32 -7.27 2.69
C LEU A 35 -7.22 -8.30 3.37
N CYS A 36 -6.63 -9.30 4.05
CA CYS A 36 -7.38 -10.27 4.87
C CYS A 36 -8.17 -9.56 5.99
N ALA A 37 -7.55 -8.60 6.69
CA ALA A 37 -8.23 -7.79 7.69
C ALA A 37 -9.37 -6.93 7.11
N CYS A 38 -9.26 -6.53 5.83
CA CYS A 38 -10.30 -5.86 5.09
C CYS A 38 -11.34 -6.82 4.48
N GLY A 39 -11.24 -8.14 4.70
CA GLY A 39 -12.16 -9.13 4.15
C GLY A 39 -12.00 -9.37 2.64
N GLY A 40 -10.80 -9.15 2.10
CA GLY A 40 -10.50 -9.35 0.69
C GLY A 40 -10.83 -8.17 -0.23
N ASP A 41 -11.36 -7.07 0.31
CA ASP A 41 -11.83 -5.92 -0.46
C ASP A 41 -10.90 -4.70 -0.29
N PRO A 42 -10.09 -4.35 -1.29
CA PRO A 42 -9.17 -3.21 -1.22
C PRO A 42 -9.90 -1.86 -1.22
N SER A 43 -11.16 -1.79 -1.71
CA SER A 43 -11.93 -0.54 -1.75
C SER A 43 -12.23 0.00 -0.35
N ARG A 44 -12.21 -0.87 0.68
CA ARG A 44 -12.33 -0.46 2.08
C ARG A 44 -11.18 0.42 2.56
N CYS A 45 -10.02 0.35 1.91
CA CYS A 45 -8.89 1.23 2.22
C CYS A 45 -9.07 2.63 1.58
N ALA A 46 -9.88 2.76 0.53
CA ALA A 46 -10.02 4.01 -0.23
C ALA A 46 -10.56 5.16 0.62
N ALA A 47 -11.47 4.89 1.55
CA ALA A 47 -12.02 5.93 2.44
C ALA A 47 -10.96 6.51 3.39
N LEU A 48 -10.10 5.67 3.96
CA LEU A 48 -8.99 6.11 4.82
C LEU A 48 -7.96 6.91 4.03
N VAL A 49 -7.65 6.44 2.83
CA VAL A 49 -6.72 7.13 1.91
C VAL A 49 -7.28 8.50 1.50
N ALA A 50 -8.56 8.59 1.20
CA ALA A 50 -9.23 9.85 0.85
C ALA A 50 -9.27 10.83 2.04
N GLN A 51 -9.48 10.32 3.26
CA GLN A 51 -9.44 11.14 4.47
C GLN A 51 -8.05 11.76 4.67
N GLU A 52 -6.97 10.96 4.58
CA GLU A 52 -5.59 11.46 4.70
C GLU A 52 -5.24 12.46 3.59
N ALA A 53 -5.75 12.25 2.36
CA ALA A 53 -5.56 13.19 1.26
C ALA A 53 -6.21 14.56 1.53
N GLY A 54 -7.31 14.59 2.28
CA GLY A 54 -8.00 15.82 2.68
C GLY A 54 -7.35 16.49 3.90
N ASP A 55 -7.08 15.72 4.95
CA ASP A 55 -6.60 16.24 6.24
C ASP A 55 -5.11 16.62 6.18
N HIS A 56 -4.32 15.86 5.44
CA HIS A 56 -2.86 15.96 5.43
C HIS A 56 -2.29 15.77 4.01
N PRO A 57 -2.59 16.67 3.05
CA PRO A 57 -2.25 16.48 1.64
C PRO A 57 -0.75 16.31 1.38
N GLU A 58 0.13 17.02 2.10
CA GLU A 58 1.58 16.89 1.94
C GLU A 58 2.11 15.54 2.44
N THR A 59 1.57 15.06 3.57
CA THR A 59 1.91 13.74 4.13
C THR A 59 1.39 12.64 3.22
N PHE A 60 0.14 12.77 2.77
CA PHE A 60 -0.50 11.86 1.84
C PHE A 60 0.33 11.69 0.56
N VAL A 61 0.72 12.78 -0.10
CA VAL A 61 1.49 12.71 -1.36
C VAL A 61 2.80 11.95 -1.18
N ARG A 62 3.54 12.24 -0.10
CA ARG A 62 4.81 11.56 0.18
C ARG A 62 4.60 10.07 0.45
N ARG A 63 3.60 9.72 1.26
CA ARG A 63 3.30 8.33 1.65
C ARG A 63 2.74 7.51 0.49
N MET A 64 1.85 8.08 -0.31
CA MET A 64 1.25 7.39 -1.45
C MET A 64 2.26 7.14 -2.56
N ARG A 65 3.17 8.08 -2.84
CA ARG A 65 4.28 7.85 -3.78
C ARG A 65 5.14 6.67 -3.35
N TRP A 66 5.57 6.66 -2.09
CA TRP A 66 6.31 5.51 -1.57
C TRP A 66 5.54 4.20 -1.71
N ALA A 67 4.25 4.18 -1.36
CA ALA A 67 3.45 2.96 -1.46
C ALA A 67 3.32 2.45 -2.90
N LEU A 68 3.17 3.36 -3.87
CA LEU A 68 3.11 3.02 -5.30
C LEU A 68 4.43 2.41 -5.78
N ASP A 69 5.56 3.04 -5.47
CA ASP A 69 6.89 2.57 -5.87
C ASP A 69 7.19 1.21 -5.22
N ALA A 70 6.95 1.08 -3.92
CA ALA A 70 7.23 -0.12 -3.15
C ALA A 70 6.43 -1.34 -3.62
N VAL A 71 5.15 -1.14 -3.98
CA VAL A 71 4.32 -2.19 -4.57
C VAL A 71 4.76 -2.51 -6.00
N ALA A 72 5.06 -1.50 -6.82
CA ALA A 72 5.54 -1.73 -8.18
C ALA A 72 6.80 -2.62 -8.17
N ASP A 73 7.76 -2.31 -7.30
CA ASP A 73 8.99 -3.08 -7.15
C ASP A 73 8.71 -4.50 -6.62
N ALA A 74 7.88 -4.63 -5.56
CA ALA A 74 7.61 -5.91 -4.93
C ALA A 74 6.88 -6.91 -5.83
N TYR A 75 6.03 -6.42 -6.73
CA TYR A 75 5.24 -7.26 -7.65
C TYR A 75 5.84 -7.36 -9.05
N ALA A 76 6.77 -6.48 -9.45
CA ALA A 76 7.55 -6.64 -10.68
C ALA A 76 8.47 -7.88 -10.61
N LEU A 77 9.08 -8.13 -9.44
CA LEU A 77 9.91 -9.31 -9.17
C LEU A 77 9.12 -10.64 -9.15
N ALA A 78 7.80 -10.59 -9.00
CA ALA A 78 6.96 -11.79 -9.04
C ALA A 78 6.53 -12.17 -10.48
N ALA A 79 6.69 -11.27 -11.45
CA ALA A 79 6.35 -11.49 -12.85
C ALA A 79 7.57 -11.92 -13.72
N ALA A 80 8.78 -11.91 -13.14
CA ALA A 80 10.04 -12.35 -13.74
C ALA A 80 10.41 -13.77 -13.29
#